data_AF-A0A7W3YEU6-F1
#
_entry.id   AF-A0A7W3YEU6-F1
#
_cell.length_a   1.000
_cell.length_b   1.000
_cell.length_c   1.000
_cell.angle_alpha   90.00
_cell.angle_beta   90.00
_cell.angle_gamma   90.00
#
_symmetry.space_group_name_H-M   'P 1'
#
loop_
_entity.id
_entity.type
_entity.pdbx_description
1 polymer ?
#
loop_
_entity_poly.entity_id
_entity_poly.type
_entity_poly.pdbx_seq_one_letter_code
_entity_poly.pdbx_strand_id
1 'polypeptide(L)'
;MEAVEAELAWYREREPGFHADLVVDTDIGSMMMVSHGTFYVDGNIRLPRARIQPLVQHEIGTHVVTRHNGAAQPLRQLEVGLAHYDALQEGLGVLAEYLAGYLPGNRLRVLAARVLAVHLALEGEGVPGIFDCLHNEHGLPTDEAFDIAVRAMRGGGLTKDAVYLRGLRDLLDHLAAGEPLEPLLRGKFALSHHTVLDALADEGWVVPPRLLPRYVQHPDHARRLARCRDGDVTAFFQGEPEP
;
A
#
# COMPACT_ATOMS: atom_id res chain seq x y z
N MET A 1 -15.05 -6.68 9.67
CA MET A 1 -16.06 -6.93 8.62
C MET A 1 -16.90 -5.71 8.35
N GLU A 2 -17.63 -5.15 9.33
CA GLU A 2 -18.48 -3.96 9.13
C GLU A 2 -17.79 -2.79 8.39
N ALA A 3 -16.57 -2.40 8.78
CA ALA A 3 -15.84 -1.32 8.11
C ALA A 3 -15.54 -1.62 6.62
N VAL A 4 -15.29 -2.88 6.28
CA VAL A 4 -15.02 -3.33 4.91
C VAL A 4 -16.31 -3.27 4.09
N GLU A 5 -17.41 -3.80 4.62
CA GLU A 5 -18.72 -3.77 3.96
C GLU A 5 -19.21 -2.34 3.74
N ALA A 6 -19.04 -1.47 4.73
CA ALA A 6 -19.36 -0.05 4.62
C ALA A 6 -18.53 0.65 3.54
N GLU A 7 -17.25 0.32 3.42
CA GLU A 7 -16.39 0.88 2.36
C GLU A 7 -16.81 0.41 0.97
N LEU A 8 -17.07 -0.89 0.80
CA LEU A 8 -17.57 -1.45 -0.46
C LEU A 8 -18.93 -0.85 -0.85
N ALA A 9 -19.83 -0.67 0.11
CA ALA A 9 -21.13 -0.03 -0.12
C ALA A 9 -20.97 1.43 -0.58
N TRP A 10 -20.06 2.17 0.06
CA TRP A 10 -19.77 3.57 -0.31
C TRP A 10 -19.33 3.71 -1.78
N TYR A 11 -18.50 2.78 -2.27
CA TYR A 11 -18.10 2.75 -3.68
C TYR A 11 -19.25 2.33 -4.61
N ARG A 12 -20.04 1.31 -4.24
CA ARG A 12 -21.18 0.83 -5.06
C ARG A 12 -22.27 1.88 -5.26
N GLU A 13 -22.49 2.75 -4.28
CA GLU A 13 -23.41 3.90 -4.41
C GLU A 13 -22.97 4.89 -5.50
N ARG A 14 -21.65 5.01 -5.72
CA ARG A 14 -21.06 5.96 -6.68
C ARG A 14 -20.85 5.33 -8.05
N GLU A 15 -20.50 4.06 -8.06
CA GLU A 15 -20.22 3.29 -9.28
C GLU A 15 -20.85 1.90 -9.11
N PRO A 16 -22.06 1.68 -9.64
CA PRO A 16 -22.79 0.41 -9.48
C PRO A 16 -22.02 -0.83 -9.99
N GLY A 17 -21.07 -0.62 -10.91
CA GLY A 17 -20.15 -1.66 -11.40
C GLY A 17 -18.97 -1.97 -10.48
N PHE A 18 -18.85 -1.31 -9.32
CA PHE A 18 -17.78 -1.57 -8.37
C PHE A 18 -18.01 -2.89 -7.63
N HIS A 19 -17.19 -3.88 -7.96
CA HIS A 19 -17.28 -5.21 -7.41
C HIS A 19 -15.94 -5.68 -6.85
N ALA A 20 -15.99 -6.23 -5.64
CA ALA A 20 -14.94 -7.04 -5.07
C ALA A 20 -15.60 -8.15 -4.24
N ASP A 21 -15.15 -9.37 -4.49
CA ASP A 21 -15.56 -10.53 -3.69
C ASP A 21 -14.88 -10.44 -2.33
N LEU A 22 -15.57 -10.85 -1.27
CA LEU A 22 -15.01 -10.86 0.08
C LEU A 22 -14.91 -12.30 0.57
N VAL A 23 -13.70 -12.71 0.96
CA VAL A 23 -13.43 -14.03 1.51
C VAL A 23 -12.80 -13.86 2.88
N VAL A 24 -13.42 -14.47 3.89
CA VAL A 24 -12.80 -14.61 5.21
C VAL A 24 -12.16 -15.99 5.27
N ASP A 25 -10.85 -16.01 5.47
CA ASP A 25 -10.04 -17.24 5.46
C ASP A 25 -9.14 -17.21 6.69
N THR A 26 -9.09 -18.28 7.48
CA THR A 26 -8.25 -18.35 8.68
C THR A 26 -6.81 -18.80 8.40
N ASP A 27 -6.52 -19.24 7.18
CA ASP A 27 -5.25 -19.87 6.80
C ASP A 27 -4.40 -18.99 5.85
N ILE A 28 -4.73 -17.71 5.70
CA ILE A 28 -3.95 -16.79 4.87
C ILE A 28 -2.69 -16.31 5.61
N GLY A 29 -1.54 -16.38 4.94
CA GLY A 29 -0.25 -15.91 5.47
C GLY A 29 -0.08 -14.38 5.57
N SER A 30 -1.18 -13.62 5.46
CA SER A 30 -1.26 -12.17 5.49
C SER A 30 -2.57 -11.74 6.15
N MET A 31 -2.55 -10.67 6.95
CA MET A 31 -3.73 -10.12 7.62
C MET A 31 -4.91 -9.77 6.70
N MET A 32 -4.62 -9.09 5.58
CA MET A 32 -5.57 -8.72 4.54
C MET A 32 -4.83 -8.76 3.20
N MET A 33 -5.53 -9.10 2.11
CA MET A 33 -4.94 -9.14 0.77
C MET A 33 -6.01 -9.01 -0.31
N VAL A 34 -5.72 -8.26 -1.37
CA VAL A 34 -6.49 -8.32 -2.62
C VAL A 34 -5.79 -9.20 -3.65
N SER A 35 -6.49 -10.23 -4.13
CA SER A 35 -6.04 -11.05 -5.26
C SER A 35 -7.16 -11.22 -6.26
N HIS A 36 -6.89 -10.91 -7.53
CA HIS A 36 -7.84 -11.11 -8.64
C HIS A 36 -9.24 -10.47 -8.48
N GLY A 37 -9.38 -9.44 -7.65
CA GLY A 37 -10.67 -8.78 -7.37
C GLY A 37 -11.38 -9.35 -6.14
N THR A 38 -10.79 -10.36 -5.50
CA THR A 38 -11.22 -10.90 -4.22
C THR A 38 -10.37 -10.31 -3.10
N PHE A 39 -11.05 -9.76 -2.09
CA PHE A 39 -10.48 -9.26 -0.85
C PHE A 39 -10.54 -10.35 0.22
N TYR A 40 -9.38 -10.83 0.64
CA TYR A 40 -9.19 -11.82 1.68
C TYR A 40 -8.93 -11.14 3.01
N VAL A 41 -9.59 -11.61 4.07
CA VAL A 41 -9.39 -11.15 5.45
C VAL A 41 -9.10 -12.36 6.33
N ASP A 42 -8.06 -12.26 7.15
CA ASP A 42 -7.78 -13.29 8.15
C ASP A 42 -8.90 -13.31 9.19
N GLY A 43 -9.59 -14.44 9.32
CA GLY A 43 -10.68 -14.61 10.29
C GLY A 43 -10.23 -14.47 11.76
N ASN A 44 -8.96 -14.66 12.05
CA ASN A 44 -8.36 -14.57 13.39
C ASN A 44 -7.70 -13.23 13.67
N ILE A 45 -7.84 -12.26 12.75
CA ILE A 45 -7.12 -11.00 12.83
C ILE A 45 -7.44 -10.21 14.09
N ARG A 46 -6.38 -9.79 14.80
CA ARG A 46 -6.47 -8.86 15.94
C ARG A 46 -5.74 -7.58 15.63
N LEU A 47 -6.51 -6.52 15.41
CA LEU A 47 -5.98 -5.19 15.10
C LEU A 47 -6.52 -4.17 16.09
N PRO A 48 -5.70 -3.16 16.47
CA PRO A 48 -6.21 -1.97 17.13
C PRO A 48 -7.30 -1.31 16.27
N ARG A 49 -8.38 -0.84 16.89
CA ARG A 49 -9.51 -0.21 16.17
C ARG A 49 -9.06 0.92 15.23
N ALA A 50 -8.10 1.73 15.69
CA ALA A 50 -7.53 2.84 14.91
C ALA A 50 -6.81 2.40 13.62
N ARG A 51 -6.45 1.12 13.49
CA ARG A 51 -5.79 0.56 12.29
C ARG A 51 -6.76 -0.01 11.27
N ILE A 52 -8.03 -0.20 11.63
CA ILE A 52 -9.04 -0.78 10.75
C ILE A 52 -9.24 0.10 9.50
N GLN A 53 -9.58 1.38 9.68
CA GLN A 53 -9.82 2.26 8.52
C GLN A 53 -8.57 2.49 7.67
N PRO A 54 -7.36 2.73 8.23
CA PRO A 54 -6.12 2.78 7.45
C PRO A 54 -5.88 1.53 6.60
N LEU A 55 -6.08 0.33 7.16
CA LEU A 55 -5.91 -0.92 6.41
C LEU A 55 -6.99 -1.13 5.36
N VAL A 56 -8.23 -0.72 5.64
CA VAL A 56 -9.30 -0.71 4.62
C VAL A 56 -8.95 0.21 3.46
N GLN A 57 -8.37 1.39 3.72
CA GLN A 57 -7.92 2.30 2.67
C GLN A 57 -6.68 1.79 1.93
N HIS A 58 -5.79 1.07 2.61
CA HIS A 58 -4.68 0.36 1.96
C HIS A 58 -5.22 -0.67 0.96
N GLU A 59 -6.12 -1.55 1.40
CA GLU A 59 -6.53 -2.69 0.59
C GLU A 59 -7.61 -2.33 -0.44
N ILE A 60 -8.69 -1.70 0.01
CA ILE A 60 -9.82 -1.33 -0.87
C ILE A 60 -9.53 -0.01 -1.55
N GLY A 61 -9.22 1.02 -0.75
CA GLY A 61 -8.96 2.38 -1.24
C GLY A 61 -7.78 2.49 -2.21
N THR A 62 -6.88 1.51 -2.21
CA THR A 62 -5.78 1.42 -3.18
C THR A 62 -5.98 0.24 -4.14
N HIS A 63 -5.79 -1.00 -3.69
CA HIS A 63 -5.66 -2.15 -4.61
C HIS A 63 -6.94 -2.49 -5.38
N VAL A 64 -8.12 -2.35 -4.76
CA VAL A 64 -9.41 -2.57 -5.43
C VAL A 64 -9.78 -1.37 -6.30
N VAL A 65 -9.62 -0.15 -5.80
CA VAL A 65 -9.91 1.08 -6.54
C VAL A 65 -9.04 1.21 -7.79
N THR A 66 -7.73 0.99 -7.70
CA THR A 66 -6.83 1.07 -8.86
C THR A 66 -7.13 -0.04 -9.87
N ARG A 67 -7.48 -1.25 -9.41
CA ARG A 67 -7.95 -2.31 -10.32
C ARG A 67 -9.21 -1.88 -11.08
N HIS A 68 -10.21 -1.36 -10.36
CA HIS A 68 -11.46 -0.90 -10.95
C HIS A 68 -11.21 0.25 -11.95
N ASN A 69 -10.40 1.23 -11.57
CA ASN A 69 -10.01 2.33 -12.46
C ASN A 69 -9.30 1.81 -13.71
N GLY A 70 -8.35 0.88 -13.56
CA GLY A 70 -7.64 0.25 -14.67
C GLY A 70 -8.57 -0.54 -15.61
N ALA A 71 -9.59 -1.20 -15.07
CA ALA A 71 -10.65 -1.83 -15.87
C ALA A 71 -11.48 -0.78 -16.62
N ALA A 72 -11.65 0.42 -16.09
CA ALA A 72 -12.37 1.48 -16.78
C ALA A 72 -11.54 2.22 -17.85
N GLN A 73 -10.24 1.93 -17.98
CA GLN A 73 -9.36 2.55 -18.98
C GLN A 73 -9.57 1.95 -20.37
N PRO A 74 -9.36 2.73 -21.46
CA PRO A 74 -9.21 2.17 -22.80
C PRO A 74 -8.06 1.14 -22.85
N LEU A 75 -6.94 1.44 -22.19
CA LEU A 75 -5.84 0.51 -21.98
C LEU A 75 -6.13 -0.42 -20.78
N ARG A 76 -6.93 -1.46 -21.01
CA ARG A 76 -7.37 -2.44 -19.99
C ARG A 76 -6.23 -3.17 -19.27
N GLN A 77 -5.01 -3.18 -19.82
CA GLN A 77 -3.83 -3.75 -19.15
C GLN A 77 -3.58 -3.10 -17.76
N LEU A 78 -4.01 -1.85 -17.59
CA LEU A 78 -3.93 -1.13 -16.32
C LEU A 78 -4.79 -1.75 -15.21
N GLU A 79 -5.74 -2.64 -15.52
CA GLU A 79 -6.50 -3.41 -14.52
C GLU A 79 -5.59 -4.37 -13.73
N VAL A 80 -4.73 -5.09 -14.46
CA VAL A 80 -3.88 -6.15 -13.92
C VAL A 80 -2.51 -5.61 -13.52
N GLY A 81 -1.95 -4.71 -14.31
CA GLY A 81 -0.63 -4.12 -14.06
C GLY A 81 0.24 -4.05 -15.30
N LEU A 82 0.96 -2.94 -15.48
CA LEU A 82 2.17 -2.88 -16.31
C LEU A 82 3.38 -3.41 -15.54
N ALA A 83 4.49 -3.68 -16.22
CA ALA A 83 5.71 -4.15 -15.57
C ALA A 83 6.10 -3.27 -14.36
N HIS A 84 6.57 -3.91 -13.29
CA HIS A 84 7.09 -3.26 -12.08
C HIS A 84 6.08 -2.39 -11.30
N TYR A 85 4.78 -2.61 -11.47
CA TYR A 85 3.74 -1.81 -10.81
C TYR A 85 3.72 -1.93 -9.28
N ASP A 86 4.24 -3.03 -8.72
CA ASP A 86 4.08 -3.38 -7.31
C ASP A 86 4.60 -2.28 -6.38
N ALA A 87 5.75 -1.67 -6.68
CA ALA A 87 6.31 -0.63 -5.82
C ALA A 87 5.37 0.59 -5.69
N LEU A 88 4.78 1.05 -6.79
CA LEU A 88 3.80 2.15 -6.75
C LEU A 88 2.56 1.75 -5.97
N GLN A 89 2.02 0.54 -6.18
CA GLN A 89 0.80 0.10 -5.49
C GLN A 89 1.02 -0.05 -3.97
N GLU A 90 2.10 -0.69 -3.55
CA GLU A 90 2.40 -0.84 -2.12
C GLU A 90 2.74 0.51 -1.48
N GLY A 91 3.41 1.41 -2.20
CA GLY A 91 3.67 2.79 -1.77
C GLY A 91 2.37 3.60 -1.61
N LEU A 92 1.46 3.53 -2.58
CA LEU A 92 0.12 4.13 -2.49
C LEU A 92 -0.67 3.56 -1.30
N GLY A 93 -0.57 2.26 -1.03
CA GLY A 93 -1.22 1.62 0.10
C GLY A 93 -0.73 2.16 1.44
N VAL A 94 0.60 2.31 1.61
CA VAL A 94 1.16 2.89 2.85
C VAL A 94 0.83 4.39 2.97
N LEU A 95 0.87 5.13 1.86
CA LEU A 95 0.43 6.53 1.81
C LEU A 95 -1.07 6.66 2.17
N ALA A 96 -1.91 5.73 1.71
CA ALA A 96 -3.33 5.68 2.05
C ALA A 96 -3.56 5.49 3.55
N GLU A 97 -2.75 4.67 4.24
CA GLU A 97 -2.84 4.52 5.69
C GLU A 97 -2.61 5.87 6.41
N TYR A 98 -1.61 6.64 5.96
CA TYR A 98 -1.30 7.96 6.50
C TYR A 98 -2.41 8.97 6.20
N LEU A 99 -2.89 9.03 4.96
CA LEU A 99 -3.93 9.97 4.54
C LEU A 99 -5.29 9.66 5.19
N ALA A 100 -5.55 8.37 5.49
CA ALA A 100 -6.70 7.91 6.27
C ALA A 100 -6.63 8.29 7.76
N GLY A 101 -5.52 8.90 8.21
CA GLY A 101 -5.39 9.50 9.53
C GLY A 101 -4.51 8.74 10.51
N TYR A 102 -3.96 7.56 10.16
CA TYR A 102 -3.08 6.86 11.08
C TYR A 102 -2.12 5.85 10.45
N LEU A 103 -0.84 6.23 10.41
CA LEU A 103 0.32 5.39 10.13
C LEU A 103 1.29 5.46 11.33
N PRO A 104 1.32 4.46 12.21
CA PRO A 104 2.17 4.51 13.40
C PRO A 104 3.65 4.34 13.06
N GLY A 105 4.54 4.95 13.85
CA GLY A 105 5.99 4.82 13.64
C GLY A 105 6.50 3.38 13.64
N ASN A 106 5.90 2.48 14.45
CA ASN A 106 6.25 1.06 14.41
C ASN A 106 6.01 0.43 13.03
N ARG A 107 4.98 0.89 12.29
CA ARG A 107 4.71 0.40 10.94
C ARG A 107 5.87 0.73 10.00
N LEU A 108 6.45 1.94 10.08
CA LEU A 108 7.64 2.28 9.32
C LEU A 108 8.87 1.47 9.76
N ARG A 109 9.05 1.23 11.07
CA ARG A 109 10.14 0.36 11.57
C ARG A 109 10.04 -1.05 10.98
N VAL A 110 8.86 -1.64 10.94
CA VAL A 110 8.62 -2.96 10.30
C VAL A 110 9.00 -2.93 8.82
N LEU A 111 8.60 -1.88 8.09
CA LEU A 111 8.94 -1.75 6.66
C LEU A 111 10.44 -1.57 6.43
N ALA A 112 11.13 -0.82 7.29
CA ALA A 112 12.59 -0.67 7.25
C ALA A 112 13.32 -1.98 7.59
N ALA A 113 12.88 -2.69 8.63
CA ALA A 113 13.41 -3.99 9.01
C ALA A 113 13.27 -5.02 7.88
N ARG A 114 12.17 -4.98 7.12
CA ARG A 114 11.99 -5.82 5.92
C ARG A 114 13.03 -5.52 4.83
N VAL A 115 13.38 -4.25 4.62
CA VAL A 115 14.45 -3.88 3.67
C VAL A 115 15.80 -4.44 4.13
N LEU A 116 16.13 -4.31 5.42
CA LEU A 116 17.36 -4.86 5.99
C LEU A 116 17.41 -6.39 5.87
N ALA A 117 16.31 -7.07 6.20
CA ALA A 117 16.22 -8.52 6.09
C ALA A 117 16.42 -9.01 4.65
N VAL A 118 15.83 -8.33 3.67
CA VAL A 118 16.04 -8.61 2.24
C VAL A 118 17.50 -8.38 1.85
N HIS A 119 18.11 -7.29 2.31
CA HIS A 119 19.52 -7.01 2.03
C HIS A 119 20.44 -8.13 2.56
N LEU A 120 20.28 -8.50 3.84
CA LEU A 120 21.07 -9.57 4.46
C LEU A 120 20.84 -10.92 3.76
N ALA A 121 19.60 -11.25 3.40
CA ALA A 121 19.30 -12.46 2.64
C ALA A 121 20.03 -12.50 1.28
N LEU A 122 20.14 -11.36 0.59
CA LEU A 122 20.89 -11.24 -0.67
C LEU A 122 22.41 -11.38 -0.48
N GLU A 123 22.94 -10.97 0.68
CA GLU A 123 24.33 -11.19 1.07
C GLU A 123 24.60 -12.64 1.52
N GLY A 124 23.57 -13.49 1.55
CA GLY A 124 23.69 -14.91 1.88
C GLY A 124 23.46 -15.24 3.36
N GLU A 125 23.00 -14.29 4.17
CA GLU A 125 22.68 -14.52 5.57
C GLU A 125 21.45 -15.43 5.73
N GLY A 126 21.52 -16.31 6.73
CA GLY A 126 20.40 -17.18 7.10
C GLY A 126 19.42 -16.51 8.07
N VAL A 127 18.28 -17.16 8.33
CA VAL A 127 17.29 -16.70 9.32
C VAL A 127 17.91 -16.31 10.67
N PRO A 128 18.87 -17.06 11.27
CA PRO A 128 19.48 -16.65 12.54
C PRO A 128 20.23 -15.32 12.49
N GLY A 129 20.99 -15.05 11.42
CA GLY A 129 21.76 -13.81 11.26
C GLY A 129 20.84 -12.60 11.03
N ILE A 130 19.80 -12.78 10.21
CA ILE A 130 18.77 -11.75 10.02
C ILE A 130 18.05 -11.47 11.34
N PHE A 131 17.63 -12.50 12.07
CA PHE A 131 16.97 -12.35 13.37
C PHE A 131 17.86 -11.60 14.37
N ASP A 132 19.14 -11.96 14.45
CA ASP A 132 20.11 -11.34 15.35
C ASP A 132 20.24 -9.83 15.07
N CYS A 133 20.42 -9.44 13.80
CA CYS A 133 20.46 -8.05 13.39
C CYS A 133 19.17 -7.30 13.77
N LEU A 134 18.00 -7.87 13.46
CA LEU A 134 16.72 -7.20 13.73
C LEU A 134 16.42 -7.08 15.24
N HIS A 135 16.66 -8.14 16.01
CA HIS A 135 16.32 -8.20 17.44
C HIS A 135 17.39 -7.53 18.31
N ASN A 136 18.64 -7.96 18.18
CA ASN A 136 19.72 -7.55 19.08
C ASN A 136 20.34 -6.21 18.68
N GLU A 137 20.51 -5.91 17.39
CA GLU A 137 21.08 -4.63 16.95
C GLU A 137 20.02 -3.53 16.82
N HIS A 138 18.83 -3.86 16.30
CA HIS A 138 17.77 -2.88 16.03
C HIS A 138 16.59 -2.88 17.01
N GLY A 139 16.61 -3.79 18.01
CA GLY A 139 15.67 -3.77 19.13
C GLY A 139 14.22 -4.04 18.74
N LEU A 140 13.97 -4.82 17.69
CA LEU A 140 12.61 -5.28 17.37
C LEU A 140 12.16 -6.34 18.38
N PRO A 141 10.86 -6.43 18.71
CA PRO A 141 10.34 -7.55 19.50
C PRO A 141 10.64 -8.90 18.85
N THR A 142 10.83 -9.93 19.68
CA THR A 142 11.22 -11.28 19.24
C THR A 142 10.30 -11.83 18.15
N ASP A 143 8.99 -11.81 18.35
CA ASP A 143 8.02 -12.35 17.38
C ASP A 143 8.08 -11.60 16.04
N GLU A 144 8.18 -10.27 16.09
CA GLU A 144 8.25 -9.42 14.89
C GLU A 144 9.56 -9.63 14.11
N ALA A 145 10.70 -9.70 14.81
CA ALA A 145 11.99 -9.97 14.21
C ALA A 145 12.04 -11.36 13.56
N PHE A 146 11.49 -12.38 14.24
CA PHE A 146 11.43 -13.75 13.74
C PHE A 146 10.56 -13.86 12.49
N ASP A 147 9.35 -13.28 12.52
CA ASP A 147 8.44 -13.30 11.39
C ASP A 147 9.04 -12.62 10.15
N ILE A 148 9.71 -11.48 10.32
CA ILE A 148 10.39 -10.78 9.22
C ILE A 148 11.55 -11.63 8.68
N ALA A 149 12.38 -12.21 9.55
CA ALA A 149 13.52 -13.04 9.13
C ALA A 149 13.08 -14.27 8.33
N VAL A 150 12.05 -14.99 8.81
CA VAL A 150 11.48 -16.14 8.09
C VAL A 150 10.89 -15.71 6.76
N ARG A 151 10.12 -14.60 6.75
CA ARG A 151 9.46 -14.10 5.54
C ARG A 151 10.45 -13.73 4.44
N ALA A 152 11.58 -13.10 4.79
CA ALA A 152 12.62 -12.73 3.85
C ALA A 152 13.23 -13.95 3.14
N MET A 153 13.32 -15.09 3.84
CA MET A 153 13.93 -16.33 3.32
C MET A 153 12.94 -17.26 2.59
N ARG A 154 11.62 -16.96 2.60
CA ARG A 154 10.63 -17.79 1.90
C ARG A 154 10.94 -17.86 0.40
N GLY A 155 10.84 -19.07 -0.16
CA GLY A 155 11.11 -19.29 -1.59
C GLY A 155 12.57 -19.06 -2.01
N GLY A 156 13.53 -19.02 -1.06
CA GLY A 156 14.96 -18.84 -1.34
C GLY A 156 15.43 -17.38 -1.36
N GLY A 157 14.61 -16.43 -0.89
CA GLY A 157 14.94 -15.00 -0.85
C GLY A 157 13.86 -14.15 -1.53
N LEU A 158 12.79 -13.81 -0.80
CA LEU A 158 11.67 -13.04 -1.34
C LEU A 158 11.91 -11.53 -1.17
N THR A 159 12.37 -10.86 -2.23
CA THR A 159 12.70 -9.42 -2.21
C THR A 159 11.47 -8.50 -2.25
N LYS A 160 10.26 -9.05 -2.41
CA LYS A 160 8.99 -8.28 -2.51
C LYS A 160 8.83 -7.32 -1.33
N ASP A 161 9.25 -7.71 -0.14
CA ASP A 161 9.02 -6.89 1.06
C ASP A 161 9.83 -5.59 1.11
N ALA A 162 10.92 -5.50 0.33
CA ALA A 162 11.67 -4.26 0.20
C ALA A 162 10.97 -3.22 -0.67
N VAL A 163 9.95 -3.60 -1.46
CA VAL A 163 9.31 -2.68 -2.41
C VAL A 163 8.39 -1.66 -1.74
N TYR A 164 7.86 -1.97 -0.55
CA TYR A 164 6.94 -1.10 0.19
C TYR A 164 7.58 0.24 0.55
N LEU A 165 8.72 0.20 1.25
CA LEU A 165 9.40 1.41 1.71
C LEU A 165 10.02 2.19 0.54
N ARG A 166 10.55 1.48 -0.46
CA ARG A 166 11.04 2.09 -1.70
C ARG A 166 9.91 2.84 -2.41
N GLY A 167 8.77 2.17 -2.62
CA GLY A 167 7.60 2.78 -3.22
C GLY A 167 7.15 4.02 -2.49
N LEU A 168 6.98 3.95 -1.16
CA LEU A 168 6.60 5.11 -0.36
C LEU A 168 7.58 6.27 -0.52
N ARG A 169 8.89 6.03 -0.41
CA ARG A 169 9.91 7.07 -0.60
C ARG A 169 9.80 7.72 -1.97
N ASP A 170 9.75 6.92 -3.03
CA ASP A 170 9.69 7.44 -4.40
C ASP A 170 8.38 8.24 -4.63
N LEU A 171 7.28 7.89 -3.96
CA LEU A 171 6.04 8.67 -3.96
C LEU A 171 6.15 10.00 -3.22
N LEU A 172 6.84 10.01 -2.07
CA LEU A 172 7.07 11.26 -1.34
C LEU A 172 7.93 12.20 -2.17
N ASP A 173 8.96 11.70 -2.84
CA ASP A 173 9.78 12.48 -3.78
C ASP A 173 8.94 13.07 -4.92
N HIS A 174 8.04 12.26 -5.51
CA HIS A 174 7.08 12.71 -6.53
C HIS A 174 6.18 13.84 -6.01
N LEU A 175 5.59 13.68 -4.82
CA LEU A 175 4.73 14.69 -4.21
C LEU A 175 5.49 15.97 -3.83
N ALA A 176 6.72 15.84 -3.33
CA ALA A 176 7.60 16.95 -2.98
C ALA A 176 8.02 17.76 -4.22
N ALA A 177 8.11 17.12 -5.39
CA ALA A 177 8.30 17.81 -6.67
C ALA A 177 7.06 18.61 -7.14
N GLY A 178 5.94 18.54 -6.40
CA GLY A 178 4.70 19.24 -6.72
C GLY A 178 3.77 18.46 -7.65
N GLU A 179 4.14 17.23 -8.00
CA GLU A 179 3.35 16.40 -8.90
C GLU A 179 2.05 15.91 -8.24
N PRO A 180 0.98 15.70 -9.02
CA PRO A 180 -0.32 15.30 -8.49
C PRO A 180 -0.38 13.82 -8.11
N LEU A 181 -1.19 13.50 -7.09
CA LEU A 181 -1.49 12.12 -6.67
C LEU A 181 -2.52 11.45 -7.59
N GLU A 182 -3.53 12.18 -8.03
CA GLU A 182 -4.71 11.62 -8.71
C GLU A 182 -4.36 10.79 -9.97
N PRO A 183 -3.44 11.21 -10.86
CA PRO A 183 -3.05 10.39 -12.01
C PRO A 183 -2.48 9.02 -11.65
N LEU A 184 -1.87 8.88 -10.47
CA LEU A 184 -1.31 7.62 -9.99
C LEU A 184 -2.39 6.58 -9.64
N LEU A 185 -3.66 7.00 -9.56
CA LEU A 185 -4.81 6.15 -9.24
C LEU A 185 -5.53 5.62 -10.49
N ARG A 186 -5.09 5.98 -11.71
CA ARG A 186 -5.72 5.57 -12.98
C ARG A 186 -5.75 4.05 -13.19
N GLY A 187 -4.86 3.32 -12.53
CA GLY A 187 -4.69 1.88 -12.70
C GLY A 187 -3.43 1.36 -12.00
N LYS A 188 -2.94 0.20 -12.45
CA LYS A 188 -1.73 -0.44 -11.96
C LYS A 188 -0.58 -0.27 -12.94
N PHE A 189 0.43 0.50 -12.55
CA PHE A 189 1.64 0.75 -13.32
C PHE A 189 2.81 1.14 -12.40
N ALA A 190 4.04 1.19 -12.90
CA ALA A 190 5.20 1.67 -12.14
C ALA A 190 5.26 3.20 -12.16
N LEU A 191 5.76 3.84 -11.11
CA LEU A 191 5.86 5.30 -11.06
C LEU A 191 6.63 5.88 -12.26
N SER A 192 7.65 5.18 -12.77
CA SER A 192 8.41 5.57 -13.98
C SER A 192 7.57 5.62 -15.27
N HIS A 193 6.40 4.99 -15.31
CA HIS A 193 5.51 5.02 -16.47
C HIS A 193 4.58 6.26 -16.49
N HIS A 194 4.54 7.07 -15.42
CA HIS A 194 3.59 8.19 -15.31
C HIS A 194 3.71 9.17 -16.49
N THR A 195 4.94 9.54 -16.88
CA THR A 195 5.19 10.51 -17.97
C THR A 195 4.62 10.03 -19.30
N VAL A 196 4.76 8.73 -19.61
CA VAL A 196 4.21 8.14 -20.83
C VAL A 196 2.68 8.04 -20.74
N LEU A 197 2.14 7.69 -19.57
CA LEU A 197 0.69 7.63 -19.37
C LEU A 197 0.02 9.00 -19.44
N ASP A 198 0.71 10.08 -19.05
CA ASP A 198 0.23 11.45 -19.23
C ASP A 198 0.25 11.87 -20.69
N ALA A 199 1.31 11.57 -21.45
CA ALA A 199 1.31 11.80 -22.90
C ALA A 199 0.19 11.03 -23.61
N LEU A 200 -0.08 9.79 -23.20
CA LEU A 200 -1.22 9.02 -23.71
C LEU A 200 -2.57 9.58 -23.27
N ALA A 201 -2.64 10.26 -22.12
CA ALA A 201 -3.85 10.92 -21.67
C ALA A 201 -4.15 12.17 -22.51
N ASP A 202 -3.13 12.93 -22.89
CA ASP A 202 -3.25 14.08 -23.79
C ASP A 202 -3.79 13.66 -25.18
N GLU A 203 -3.48 12.44 -25.62
CA GLU A 203 -4.00 11.85 -26.84
C GLU A 203 -5.34 11.09 -26.67
N GLY A 204 -5.89 11.01 -25.46
CA GLY A 204 -7.16 10.36 -25.16
C GLY A 204 -7.12 8.83 -25.05
N TRP A 205 -5.93 8.22 -25.04
CA TRP A 205 -5.74 6.77 -24.85
C TRP A 205 -5.78 6.34 -23.37
N VAL A 206 -5.60 7.29 -22.47
CA VAL A 206 -5.73 7.12 -21.03
C VAL A 206 -6.70 8.19 -20.51
N VAL A 207 -7.60 7.82 -19.62
CA VAL A 207 -8.60 8.74 -19.05
C VAL A 207 -8.35 8.93 -17.54
N PRO A 208 -8.90 9.99 -16.92
CA PRO A 208 -8.84 10.17 -15.47
C PRO A 208 -9.37 8.95 -14.69
N PRO A 209 -8.91 8.73 -13.44
CA PRO A 209 -9.45 7.66 -12.60
C PRO A 209 -10.95 7.85 -12.40
N ARG A 210 -11.73 6.76 -12.50
CA ARG A 210 -13.19 6.83 -12.29
C ARG A 210 -13.57 7.05 -10.84
N LEU A 211 -12.81 6.43 -9.94
CA LEU A 211 -13.01 6.51 -8.51
C LEU A 211 -11.76 7.05 -7.84
N LEU A 212 -11.98 7.86 -6.81
CA LEU A 212 -10.94 8.27 -5.88
C LEU A 212 -11.11 7.55 -4.54
N PRO A 213 -10.00 7.32 -3.82
CA PRO A 213 -10.02 6.80 -2.46
C PRO A 213 -10.90 7.66 -1.54
N ARG A 214 -11.65 7.04 -0.63
CA ARG A 214 -12.57 7.76 0.26
C ARG A 214 -11.85 8.79 1.13
N TYR A 215 -10.60 8.53 1.51
CA TYR A 215 -9.78 9.49 2.28
C TYR A 215 -9.62 10.84 1.59
N VAL A 216 -9.82 10.96 0.27
CA VAL A 216 -9.76 12.25 -0.46
C VAL A 216 -10.89 13.19 -0.03
N GLN A 217 -12.03 12.65 0.40
CA GLN A 217 -13.17 13.42 0.90
C GLN A 217 -13.03 13.79 2.38
N HIS A 218 -11.96 13.35 3.04
CA HIS A 218 -11.74 13.65 4.45
C HIS A 218 -11.42 15.15 4.63
N PRO A 219 -11.99 15.86 5.62
CA PRO A 219 -11.74 17.29 5.83
C PRO A 219 -10.24 17.64 5.98
N ASP A 220 -9.49 16.74 6.63
CA ASP A 220 -8.05 16.89 6.83
C ASP A 220 -7.18 16.43 5.64
N HIS A 221 -7.77 15.93 4.55
CA HIS A 221 -7.02 15.37 3.42
C HIS A 221 -5.98 16.36 2.88
N ALA A 222 -6.39 17.60 2.60
CA ALA A 222 -5.50 18.62 2.06
C ALA A 222 -4.33 18.93 3.00
N ARG A 223 -4.59 19.00 4.32
CA ARG A 223 -3.56 19.22 5.35
C ARG A 223 -2.58 18.05 5.42
N ARG A 224 -3.08 16.81 5.39
CA ARG A 224 -2.25 15.60 5.44
C ARG A 224 -1.41 15.47 4.17
N LEU A 225 -2.01 15.69 3.00
CA LEU A 225 -1.32 15.65 1.71
C LEU A 225 -0.23 16.72 1.62
N ALA A 226 -0.47 17.94 2.12
CA ALA A 226 0.56 18.98 2.20
C ALA A 226 1.78 18.53 3.01
N ARG A 227 1.58 17.88 4.16
CA ARG A 227 2.68 17.32 4.96
C ARG A 227 3.49 16.26 4.22
N CYS A 228 2.88 15.52 3.29
CA CYS A 228 3.60 14.55 2.45
C CYS A 228 4.60 15.23 1.49
N ARG A 229 4.37 16.51 1.14
CA ARG A 229 5.23 17.26 0.22
C ARG A 229 6.45 17.87 0.91
N ASP A 230 6.34 18.15 2.19
CA ASP A 230 7.36 18.85 2.97
C ASP A 230 8.31 17.90 3.73
N GLY A 231 7.99 16.61 3.78
CA GLY A 231 8.64 15.64 4.68
C GLY A 231 9.40 14.52 3.97
N ASP A 232 10.44 14.02 4.63
CA ASP A 232 11.11 12.76 4.28
C ASP A 232 10.40 11.56 4.94
N VAL A 233 10.63 10.36 4.42
CA VAL A 233 10.11 9.09 4.91
C VAL A 233 10.40 8.88 6.40
N THR A 234 11.49 9.43 6.94
CA THR A 234 11.85 9.33 8.36
C THR A 234 10.89 10.08 9.30
N ALA A 235 10.19 11.10 8.80
CA ALA A 235 9.18 11.87 9.53
C ALA A 235 7.73 11.48 9.17
N PHE A 236 7.56 10.47 8.31
CA PHE A 236 6.28 10.11 7.71
C PHE A 236 5.41 9.19 8.59
N PHE A 237 5.11 9.62 9.82
CA PHE A 237 4.24 8.86 10.73
C PHE A 237 3.34 9.78 11.57
N GLN A 238 2.31 9.18 12.17
CA GLN A 238 1.51 9.81 13.22
C GLN A 238 1.72 9.07 14.54
N GLY A 239 2.03 9.81 15.60
CA GLY A 239 2.19 9.26 16.96
C GLY A 239 0.85 8.78 17.55
N GLU A 240 -0.25 9.41 17.14
CA GLU A 240 -1.61 9.08 17.55
C GLU A 240 -2.55 9.15 16.34
N PRO A 241 -3.70 8.45 16.36
CA PRO A 241 -4.69 8.56 15.30
C PRO A 241 -5.23 9.98 15.21
N GLU A 242 -5.17 10.57 14.02
CA GLU A 242 -5.83 11.83 13.73
C GLU A 242 -7.32 11.59 13.43
N PRO A 243 -8.22 12.46 13.90
CA PRO A 243 -9.67 12.31 13.72
C PRO A 243 -10.12 12.37 12.25
#